data_AF-A0A7Y5AGE7-F1
#
_entry.id   AF-A0A7Y5AGE7-F1
#
_cell.length_a   1.000
_cell.length_b   1.000
_cell.length_c   1.000
_cell.angle_alpha   90.00
_cell.angle_beta   90.00
_cell.angle_gamma   90.00
#
_symmetry.space_group_name_H-M   'P 1'
#
loop_
_entity.id
_entity.type
_entity.pdbx_description
1 polymer ?
#
loop_
_entity_poly.entity_id
_entity_poly.type
_entity_poly.pdbx_seq_one_letter_code
_entity_poly.pdbx_strand_id
1 'polypeptide(L)'
;MIKTESRKLVRRPITTEIPIAKIRCRDDLVVDEIFLKKYLTYSNGKKQALLTRLPLDRILNGFYQRNNGRFDFVEDPIRKDMIDYAKDMIRSGHRPGLYIYKNINSGSDVKFIAPDDNHVYLAYKELGIESVPVVILETSAELEESAFQVRHQYYHEEDLGGFICSILPQPERSDYYSILGRKAFPDNDSKLEHIQRNIEALIERLKKFHGNYSSGIHYHQTLFSVLYRLNENIQAIRLLIKNSFYYQATALLRSIYEISLDFYVDWLAPEQVGFWLQTHSTVHRKGFEAALTMASRSDNAKRNKVWAESMRYCYDFLSNVSNKAQMSPLGRSFYDTVYTFTSEVIHQDFNMTEIYAIRMEDPEHRSFDAKAITTLVRCIDMIAGKVCLRIQHDIGTPVDAV
;
A
#
# COMPACT_ATOMS: atom_id res chain seq x y z
N MET A 1 -7.63 -30.98 9.88
CA MET A 1 -6.55 -30.06 9.47
C MET A 1 -6.38 -30.18 7.96
N ILE A 2 -6.90 -29.22 7.19
CA ILE A 2 -6.69 -29.22 5.74
C ILE A 2 -5.22 -28.83 5.54
N LYS A 3 -4.38 -29.77 5.09
CA LYS A 3 -3.04 -29.46 4.60
C LYS A 3 -3.20 -28.73 3.28
N THR A 4 -3.37 -27.41 3.32
CA THR A 4 -3.17 -26.57 2.15
C THR A 4 -1.66 -26.46 1.92
N GLU A 5 -1.17 -26.91 0.77
CA GLU A 5 0.19 -26.59 0.33
C GLU A 5 0.38 -25.08 0.42
N SER A 6 1.39 -24.65 1.19
CA SER A 6 1.68 -23.23 1.38
C SER A 6 2.21 -22.66 0.06
N ARG A 7 1.38 -21.86 -0.61
CA ARG A 7 1.82 -21.13 -1.80
C ARG A 7 2.78 -20.03 -1.37
N LYS A 8 3.96 -20.00 -1.99
CA LYS A 8 4.98 -18.96 -1.75
C LYS A 8 4.45 -17.60 -2.21
N LEU A 9 4.72 -16.54 -1.44
CA LEU A 9 4.45 -15.17 -1.88
C LEU A 9 5.46 -14.78 -2.95
N VAL A 10 4.97 -14.23 -4.06
CA VAL A 10 5.76 -13.75 -5.19
C VAL A 10 5.35 -12.29 -5.43
N ARG A 11 6.05 -11.35 -4.79
CA ARG A 11 5.86 -9.90 -4.99
C ARG A 11 6.87 -9.29 -5.94
N ARG A 12 8.07 -9.85 -6.01
CA ARG A 12 9.13 -9.42 -6.91
C ARG A 12 9.43 -10.48 -7.96
N PRO A 13 9.91 -10.08 -9.14
CA PRO A 13 10.52 -11.01 -10.08
C PRO A 13 11.64 -11.79 -9.41
N ILE A 14 11.90 -13.01 -9.90
CA ILE A 14 13.08 -13.77 -9.48
C ILE A 14 14.32 -13.01 -9.95
N THR A 15 15.13 -12.56 -8.99
CA THR A 15 16.40 -11.88 -9.27
C THR A 15 17.47 -12.91 -9.63
N THR A 16 18.20 -12.65 -10.71
CA THR A 16 19.37 -13.45 -11.11
C THR A 16 20.58 -12.53 -11.18
N GLU A 17 21.74 -13.00 -10.71
CA GLU A 17 22.98 -12.25 -10.83
C GLU A 17 23.48 -12.30 -12.27
N ILE A 18 23.73 -11.13 -12.86
CA ILE A 18 24.25 -11.00 -14.21
C ILE A 18 25.65 -10.37 -14.11
N PRO A 19 26.70 -11.05 -14.60
CA PRO A 19 28.04 -10.46 -14.66
C PRO A 19 28.04 -9.16 -15.46
N ILE A 20 28.75 -8.13 -14.99
CA ILE A 20 28.84 -6.81 -15.64
C ILE A 20 29.22 -6.94 -17.12
N ALA A 21 30.15 -7.83 -17.45
CA ALA A 21 30.58 -8.08 -18.84
C ALA A 21 29.48 -8.61 -19.77
N LYS A 22 28.35 -9.09 -19.23
CA LYS A 22 27.18 -9.54 -20.00
C LYS A 22 26.09 -8.46 -20.09
N ILE A 23 26.22 -7.35 -19.35
CA ILE A 23 25.29 -6.23 -19.44
C ILE A 23 25.61 -5.46 -20.72
N ARG A 24 24.64 -5.43 -21.64
CA ARG A 24 24.72 -4.62 -22.87
C ARG A 24 23.83 -3.42 -22.68
N CYS A 25 24.44 -2.23 -22.64
CA CYS A 25 23.69 -0.98 -22.69
C CYS A 25 23.25 -0.72 -24.12
N ARG A 26 22.11 -0.05 -24.27
CA ARG A 26 21.62 0.44 -25.54
C ARG A 26 22.37 1.74 -25.88
N ASP A 27 22.88 1.84 -27.11
CA ASP A 27 23.63 3.02 -27.57
C ASP A 27 22.72 4.18 -27.98
N ASP A 28 21.42 3.95 -28.09
CA ASP A 28 20.42 4.92 -28.55
C ASP A 28 19.72 5.69 -27.40
N LEU A 29 20.15 5.49 -26.16
CA LEU A 29 19.61 6.17 -24.97
C LEU A 29 20.41 7.42 -24.65
N VAL A 30 19.71 8.49 -24.24
CA VAL A 30 20.36 9.73 -23.82
C VAL A 30 20.50 9.72 -22.29
N VAL A 31 21.73 9.93 -21.80
CA VAL A 31 21.98 9.93 -20.35
C VAL A 31 21.45 11.22 -19.72
N ASP A 32 20.53 11.07 -18.77
CA ASP A 32 20.16 12.14 -17.84
C ASP A 32 21.18 12.25 -16.69
N GLU A 33 22.09 13.21 -16.79
CA GLU A 33 23.12 13.49 -15.79
C GLU A 33 22.56 13.83 -14.40
N ILE A 34 21.37 14.43 -14.32
CA ILE A 34 20.74 14.81 -13.05
C ILE A 34 20.22 13.56 -12.36
N PHE A 35 19.53 12.70 -13.12
CA PHE A 35 19.08 11.42 -12.63
C PHE A 35 20.23 10.55 -12.18
N LEU A 36 21.25 10.37 -13.04
CA LEU A 36 22.43 9.56 -12.73
C LEU A 36 23.10 10.02 -11.44
N LYS A 37 23.31 11.34 -11.28
CA LYS A 37 23.87 11.92 -10.05
C LYS A 37 23.00 11.60 -8.82
N LYS A 38 21.68 11.76 -8.92
CA LYS A 38 20.75 11.50 -7.81
C LYS A 38 20.70 10.02 -7.46
N TYR A 39 20.60 9.16 -8.46
CA TYR A 39 20.58 7.71 -8.31
C TYR A 39 21.87 7.22 -7.66
N LEU A 40 23.05 7.63 -8.16
CA LEU A 40 24.33 7.29 -7.56
C LEU A 40 24.46 7.82 -6.12
N THR A 41 23.93 9.01 -5.81
CA THR A 41 23.95 9.53 -4.45
C THR A 41 23.09 8.68 -3.51
N TYR A 42 21.94 8.21 -3.98
CA TYR A 42 21.06 7.29 -3.25
C TYR A 42 21.70 5.90 -3.08
N SER A 43 22.15 5.27 -4.17
CA SER A 43 22.77 3.94 -4.17
C SER A 43 24.02 3.88 -3.31
N ASN A 44 24.81 4.96 -3.25
CA ASN A 44 25.97 5.06 -2.36
C ASN A 44 25.63 5.42 -0.90
N GLY A 45 24.35 5.35 -0.50
CA GLY A 45 23.89 5.58 0.87
C GLY A 45 23.97 7.04 1.36
N LYS A 46 24.41 7.97 0.50
CA LYS A 46 24.58 9.40 0.84
C LYS A 46 23.25 10.14 0.97
N LYS A 47 22.19 9.65 0.32
CA LYS A 47 20.82 10.18 0.44
C LYS A 47 19.80 9.07 0.57
N GLN A 48 18.64 9.44 1.11
CA GLN A 48 17.46 8.59 1.16
C GLN A 48 16.61 8.82 -0.10
N ALA A 49 15.79 7.83 -0.45
CA ALA A 49 14.70 7.94 -1.41
C ALA A 49 13.36 7.71 -0.71
N LEU A 50 12.27 8.16 -1.32
CA LEU A 50 10.91 7.99 -0.81
C LEU A 50 10.17 6.96 -1.66
N LEU A 51 9.64 5.91 -1.03
CA LEU A 51 8.71 4.96 -1.65
C LEU A 51 7.28 5.39 -1.35
N THR A 52 6.51 5.70 -2.38
CA THR A 52 5.12 6.16 -2.25
C THR A 52 4.33 5.92 -3.54
N ARG A 53 3.14 6.51 -3.62
CA ARG A 53 2.25 6.49 -4.78
C ARG A 53 2.01 7.92 -5.27
N LEU A 54 1.99 8.11 -6.58
CA LEU A 54 1.61 9.37 -7.21
C LEU A 54 0.64 9.14 -8.38
N PRO A 55 -0.26 10.10 -8.65
CA PRO A 55 -0.96 10.17 -9.91
C PRO A 55 0.01 10.19 -11.09
N LEU A 56 -0.25 9.37 -12.11
CA LEU A 56 0.60 9.25 -13.29
C LEU A 56 0.69 10.56 -14.09
N ASP A 57 -0.37 11.37 -14.07
CA ASP A 57 -0.44 12.68 -14.73
C ASP A 57 0.49 13.73 -14.10
N ARG A 58 1.00 13.48 -12.90
CA ARG A 58 2.00 14.32 -12.22
C ARG A 58 3.44 13.95 -12.56
N ILE A 59 3.62 12.97 -13.44
CA ILE A 59 4.91 12.45 -13.86
C ILE A 59 5.03 12.64 -15.37
N LEU A 60 6.08 13.32 -15.79
CA LEU A 60 6.47 13.43 -17.19
C LEU A 60 7.39 12.26 -17.53
N ASN A 61 7.09 11.53 -18.60
CA ASN A 61 7.97 10.49 -19.12
C ASN A 61 9.12 11.13 -19.92
N GLY A 62 10.37 10.85 -19.59
CA GLY A 62 11.54 11.57 -20.14
C GLY A 62 12.06 12.65 -19.20
N PHE A 63 12.88 13.56 -19.72
CA PHE A 63 13.57 14.59 -18.92
C PHE A 63 13.88 15.86 -19.71
N TYR A 64 14.31 16.90 -19.00
CA TYR A 64 14.75 18.15 -19.62
C TYR A 64 16.27 18.29 -19.55
N GLN A 65 16.88 18.64 -20.68
CA GLN A 65 18.28 19.03 -20.75
C GLN A 65 18.40 20.55 -20.90
N ARG A 66 19.34 21.16 -20.18
CA ARG A 66 19.57 22.61 -20.27
C ARG A 66 20.61 22.91 -21.36
N ASN A 67 20.16 23.49 -22.47
CA ASN A 67 21.01 23.88 -23.58
C ASN A 67 20.90 25.39 -23.83
N ASN A 68 22.02 26.12 -23.74
CA ASN A 68 22.09 27.56 -24.00
C ASN A 68 21.02 28.41 -23.29
N GLY A 69 20.69 28.05 -22.03
CA GLY A 69 19.69 28.77 -21.24
C GLY A 69 18.24 28.37 -21.50
N ARG A 70 17.98 27.45 -22.44
CA ARG A 70 16.66 26.84 -22.70
C ARG A 70 16.60 25.41 -22.17
N PHE A 71 15.39 24.92 -21.94
CA PHE A 71 15.12 23.53 -21.57
C PHE A 71 14.58 22.80 -22.79
N ASP A 72 15.34 21.83 -23.28
CA ASP A 72 14.93 20.94 -24.36
C ASP A 72 14.43 19.63 -23.73
N PHE A 73 13.27 19.16 -24.18
CA PHE A 73 12.68 17.92 -23.69
C PHE A 73 13.24 16.72 -24.47
N VAL A 74 13.62 15.67 -23.74
CA VAL A 74 14.23 14.45 -24.27
C VAL A 74 13.37 13.26 -23.86
N GLU A 75 13.02 12.44 -24.84
CA GLU A 75 12.35 11.15 -24.67
C GLU A 75 13.16 10.05 -25.32
N ASP A 76 13.40 8.97 -24.58
CA ASP A 76 14.11 7.82 -25.11
C ASP A 76 13.27 7.00 -26.10
N PRO A 77 13.89 6.31 -27.07
CA PRO A 77 13.19 5.50 -28.06
C PRO A 77 12.37 4.36 -27.43
N ILE A 78 11.09 4.30 -27.82
CA ILE A 78 10.10 3.36 -27.30
C ILE A 78 10.15 2.03 -28.06
N ARG A 79 10.08 0.93 -27.31
CA ARG A 79 9.99 -0.44 -27.81
C ARG A 79 8.66 -1.08 -27.40
N LYS A 80 7.81 -1.40 -28.37
CA LYS A 80 6.44 -1.87 -28.09
C LYS A 80 6.42 -3.22 -27.37
N ASP A 81 7.33 -4.13 -27.73
CA ASP A 81 7.52 -5.43 -27.08
C ASP A 81 7.83 -5.30 -25.59
N MET A 82 8.62 -4.29 -25.20
CA MET A 82 8.94 -4.02 -23.80
C MET A 82 7.74 -3.46 -23.02
N ILE A 83 6.90 -2.63 -23.67
CA ILE A 83 5.65 -2.15 -23.07
C ILE A 83 4.69 -3.32 -22.86
N ASP A 84 4.52 -4.19 -23.86
CA ASP A 84 3.64 -5.35 -23.77
C ASP A 84 4.09 -6.30 -22.65
N TYR A 85 5.40 -6.56 -22.54
CA TYR A 85 5.98 -7.30 -21.42
C TYR A 85 5.68 -6.66 -20.06
N ALA A 86 5.88 -5.34 -19.92
CA ALA A 86 5.58 -4.62 -18.69
C ALA A 86 4.08 -4.68 -18.33
N LYS A 87 3.18 -4.61 -19.31
CA LYS A 87 1.74 -4.77 -19.09
C LYS A 87 1.42 -6.16 -18.55
N ASP A 88 1.99 -7.20 -19.13
CA ASP A 88 1.78 -8.57 -18.67
C ASP A 88 2.26 -8.76 -17.22
N MET A 89 3.43 -8.20 -16.87
CA MET A 89 3.93 -8.20 -15.48
C MET A 89 3.00 -7.46 -14.52
N ILE A 90 2.49 -6.29 -14.90
CA ILE A 90 1.55 -5.52 -14.06
C ILE A 90 0.26 -6.32 -13.86
N ARG A 91 -0.26 -6.94 -14.93
CA ARG A 91 -1.47 -7.78 -14.88
C ARG A 91 -1.28 -9.07 -14.08
N SER A 92 -0.06 -9.58 -14.00
CA SER A 92 0.30 -10.67 -13.08
C SER A 92 0.44 -10.24 -11.61
N GLY A 93 0.29 -8.96 -11.32
CA GLY A 93 0.37 -8.42 -9.96
C GLY A 93 1.77 -7.98 -9.54
N HIS A 94 2.68 -7.72 -10.48
CA HIS A 94 3.85 -6.88 -10.19
C HIS A 94 3.45 -5.41 -10.17
N ARG A 95 4.25 -4.59 -9.48
CA ARG A 95 4.05 -3.16 -9.33
C ARG A 95 5.42 -2.47 -9.38
N PRO A 96 6.10 -2.52 -10.54
CA PRO A 96 7.40 -1.87 -10.70
C PRO A 96 7.28 -0.38 -10.44
N GLY A 97 8.12 0.13 -9.54
CA GLY A 97 8.15 1.54 -9.18
C GLY A 97 8.87 2.38 -10.24
N LEU A 98 8.34 3.57 -10.54
CA LEU A 98 9.03 4.54 -11.39
C LEU A 98 10.04 5.35 -10.57
N TYR A 99 11.29 5.36 -10.97
CA TYR A 99 12.32 6.21 -10.37
C TYR A 99 12.18 7.64 -10.91
N ILE A 100 11.89 8.57 -10.01
CA ILE A 100 11.56 9.95 -10.38
C ILE A 100 12.31 10.97 -9.55
N TYR A 101 12.41 12.19 -10.08
CA TYR A 101 12.92 13.35 -9.34
C TYR A 101 12.13 14.61 -9.68
N LYS A 102 12.35 15.69 -8.90
CA LYS A 102 11.63 16.95 -9.09
C LYS A 102 11.99 17.58 -10.43
N ASN A 103 10.97 18.00 -11.19
CA ASN A 103 11.15 18.67 -12.46
C ASN A 103 11.96 19.97 -12.30
N ILE A 104 13.00 20.12 -13.12
CA ILE A 104 13.88 21.29 -13.12
C ILE A 104 13.32 22.46 -13.93
N ASN A 105 12.41 22.19 -14.87
CA ASN A 105 11.79 23.20 -15.70
C ASN A 105 10.60 23.81 -14.96
N SER A 106 10.79 25.00 -14.39
CA SER A 106 9.74 25.72 -13.65
C SER A 106 8.58 26.21 -14.52
N GLY A 107 8.73 26.16 -15.86
CA GLY A 107 7.65 26.50 -16.80
C GLY A 107 6.71 25.33 -17.11
N SER A 108 6.97 24.14 -16.56
CA SER A 108 6.12 22.96 -16.72
C SER A 108 5.20 22.80 -15.51
N ASP A 109 3.92 22.52 -15.76
CA ASP A 109 2.93 22.24 -14.70
C ASP A 109 3.15 20.88 -14.02
N VAL A 110 3.90 19.99 -14.67
CA VAL A 110 4.21 18.64 -14.14
C VAL A 110 5.35 18.71 -13.11
N LYS A 111 5.09 18.20 -11.90
CA LYS A 111 6.00 18.29 -10.74
C LYS A 111 7.19 17.33 -10.79
N PHE A 112 7.03 16.15 -11.37
CA PHE A 112 8.05 15.10 -11.38
C PHE A 112 8.34 14.60 -12.79
N ILE A 113 9.55 14.05 -12.98
CA ILE A 113 9.98 13.48 -14.25
C ILE A 113 10.59 12.09 -14.04
N ALA A 114 10.38 11.20 -15.01
CA ALA A 114 10.77 9.79 -15.00
C ALA A 114 11.62 9.48 -16.25
N PRO A 115 12.96 9.50 -16.15
CA PRO A 115 13.84 9.35 -17.31
C PRO A 115 14.08 7.90 -17.75
N ASP A 116 14.16 6.94 -16.83
CA ASP A 116 14.66 5.57 -17.11
C ASP A 116 13.53 4.53 -17.35
N ASP A 117 12.41 4.67 -16.65
CA ASP A 117 11.32 3.67 -16.63
C ASP A 117 10.24 3.89 -17.72
N ASN A 118 10.65 4.30 -18.92
CA ASN A 118 9.71 4.74 -19.98
C ASN A 118 8.70 3.66 -20.41
N HIS A 119 9.13 2.40 -20.59
CA HIS A 119 8.21 1.31 -20.96
C HIS A 119 7.21 0.99 -19.86
N VAL A 120 7.63 1.09 -18.59
CA VAL A 120 6.76 0.87 -17.44
C VAL A 120 5.76 2.01 -17.29
N TYR A 121 6.20 3.26 -17.44
CA TYR A 121 5.32 4.44 -17.48
C TYR A 121 4.23 4.26 -18.55
N LEU A 122 4.64 3.92 -19.77
CA LEU A 122 3.71 3.73 -20.89
C LEU A 122 2.80 2.54 -20.67
N ALA A 123 3.26 1.46 -20.03
CA ALA A 123 2.42 0.34 -19.65
C ALA A 123 1.34 0.75 -18.64
N TYR A 124 1.67 1.52 -17.60
CA TYR A 124 0.67 2.06 -16.68
C TYR A 124 -0.34 2.95 -17.40
N LYS A 125 0.13 3.82 -18.31
CA LYS A 125 -0.72 4.70 -19.11
C LYS A 125 -1.66 3.92 -20.03
N GLU A 126 -1.16 2.95 -20.78
CA GLU A 126 -1.95 2.10 -21.68
C GLU A 126 -2.96 1.21 -20.93
N LEU A 127 -2.62 0.77 -19.71
CA LEU A 127 -3.55 0.05 -18.85
C LEU A 127 -4.59 0.98 -18.21
N GLY A 128 -4.41 2.31 -18.24
CA GLY A 128 -5.30 3.25 -17.57
C GLY A 128 -5.19 3.19 -16.04
N ILE A 129 -3.99 2.89 -15.52
CA ILE A 129 -3.71 2.96 -14.08
C ILE A 129 -3.43 4.42 -13.73
N GLU A 130 -4.17 4.95 -12.75
CA GLU A 130 -4.09 6.36 -12.37
C GLU A 130 -3.02 6.61 -11.31
N SER A 131 -2.85 5.69 -10.35
CA SER A 131 -1.93 5.86 -9.22
C SER A 131 -0.83 4.82 -9.22
N VAL A 132 0.40 5.24 -9.51
CA VAL A 132 1.55 4.35 -9.73
C VAL A 132 2.54 4.37 -8.57
N PRO A 133 3.22 3.25 -8.26
CA PRO A 133 4.31 3.22 -7.29
C PRO A 133 5.49 4.02 -7.83
N VAL A 134 6.14 4.80 -6.97
CA VAL A 134 7.28 5.65 -7.34
C VAL A 134 8.40 5.55 -6.31
N VAL A 135 9.63 5.73 -6.79
CA VAL A 135 10.83 5.94 -5.98
C VAL A 135 11.32 7.36 -6.22
N ILE A 136 11.05 8.25 -5.28
CA ILE A 136 11.43 9.66 -5.39
C ILE A 136 12.85 9.84 -4.90
N LEU A 137 13.76 10.25 -5.78
CA LEU A 137 15.17 10.51 -5.49
C LEU A 137 15.38 11.92 -4.88
N GLU A 138 14.56 12.25 -3.88
CA GLU A 138 14.58 13.49 -3.11
C GLU A 138 14.39 13.19 -1.62
N THR A 139 14.89 14.07 -0.75
CA THR A 139 14.76 13.91 0.70
C THR A 139 13.48 14.52 1.27
N SER A 140 12.84 15.43 0.53
CA SER A 140 11.58 16.07 0.90
C SER A 140 10.84 16.47 -0.36
N ALA A 141 9.55 16.14 -0.41
CA ALA A 141 8.65 16.57 -1.46
C ALA A 141 7.26 16.79 -0.86
N GLU A 142 6.49 17.67 -1.48
CA GLU A 142 5.05 17.76 -1.22
C GLU A 142 4.39 16.50 -1.80
N LEU A 143 4.14 15.52 -0.95
CA LEU A 143 3.50 14.27 -1.35
C LEU A 143 2.01 14.32 -1.07
N GLU A 144 1.25 13.61 -1.89
CA GLU A 144 -0.17 13.38 -1.61
C GLU A 144 -0.34 12.25 -0.61
N GLU A 145 0.43 11.19 -0.77
CA GLU A 145 0.38 10.02 0.09
C GLU A 145 1.59 9.98 1.03
N SER A 146 1.47 9.25 2.14
CA SER A 146 2.60 9.00 3.03
C SER A 146 3.70 8.21 2.29
N ALA A 147 4.92 8.24 2.81
CA ALA A 147 6.04 7.52 2.19
C ALA A 147 6.87 6.72 3.19
N PHE A 148 7.50 5.66 2.70
CA PHE A 148 8.63 5.04 3.38
C PHE A 148 9.93 5.71 2.94
N GLN A 149 10.83 5.99 3.88
CA GLN A 149 12.18 6.45 3.58
C GLN A 149 13.10 5.24 3.48
N VAL A 150 13.79 5.11 2.36
CA VAL A 150 14.74 4.02 2.08
C VAL A 150 16.14 4.58 1.90
N ARG A 151 17.13 3.87 2.44
CA ARG A 151 18.54 4.22 2.32
C ARG A 151 19.40 2.97 2.19
N HIS A 152 20.42 3.03 1.34
CA HIS A 152 21.49 2.03 1.32
C HIS A 152 22.35 2.17 2.58
N GLN A 153 22.49 1.08 3.32
CA GLN A 153 23.28 1.04 4.55
C GLN A 153 24.64 0.47 4.26
N TYR A 154 25.69 1.14 4.76
CA TYR A 154 27.07 0.73 4.54
C TYR A 154 27.73 0.36 5.87
N TYR A 155 28.57 -0.67 5.84
CA TYR A 155 29.53 -0.95 6.90
C TYR A 155 30.94 -0.75 6.32
N HIS A 156 31.57 0.37 6.66
CA HIS A 156 32.75 0.89 5.95
C HIS A 156 32.45 1.06 4.45
N GLU A 157 33.05 0.25 3.58
CA GLU A 157 32.88 0.30 2.12
C GLU A 157 31.91 -0.79 1.61
N GLU A 158 31.46 -1.71 2.46
CA GLU A 158 30.53 -2.78 2.10
C GLU A 158 29.09 -2.24 2.05
N ASP A 159 28.42 -2.31 0.90
CA ASP A 159 26.98 -2.07 0.79
C ASP A 159 26.22 -3.26 1.38
N LEU A 160 25.46 -3.00 2.45
CA LEU A 160 24.61 -3.98 3.11
C LEU A 160 23.24 -4.10 2.42
N GLY A 161 22.90 -3.17 1.53
CA GLY A 161 21.64 -3.09 0.78
C GLY A 161 20.76 -1.90 1.17
N GLY A 162 19.69 -1.70 0.40
CA GLY A 162 18.66 -0.69 0.65
C GLY A 162 17.61 -1.15 1.68
N PHE A 163 17.44 -0.39 2.75
CA PHE A 163 16.49 -0.69 3.83
C PHE A 163 15.52 0.47 4.07
N ILE A 164 14.27 0.14 4.40
CA ILE A 164 13.33 1.10 4.98
C ILE A 164 13.89 1.49 6.35
N CYS A 165 14.18 2.77 6.55
CA CYS A 165 14.81 3.27 7.77
C CYS A 165 13.96 4.30 8.53
N SER A 166 12.91 4.83 7.90
CA SER A 166 12.02 5.81 8.50
C SER A 166 10.71 5.91 7.69
N ILE A 167 9.75 6.69 8.18
CA ILE A 167 8.51 7.04 7.47
C ILE A 167 8.38 8.56 7.34
N LEU A 168 7.66 8.99 6.31
CA LEU A 168 7.21 10.38 6.12
C LEU A 168 5.68 10.37 6.06
N PRO A 169 4.99 10.52 7.21
CA PRO A 169 3.54 10.55 7.24
C PRO A 169 3.02 11.87 6.66
N GLN A 170 1.93 11.79 5.89
CA GLN A 170 1.16 12.97 5.52
C GLN A 170 0.23 13.41 6.67
N PRO A 171 -0.09 14.72 6.76
CA PRO A 171 -1.10 15.20 7.69
C PRO A 171 -2.44 14.51 7.46
N GLU A 172 -3.19 14.39 8.56
CA GLU A 172 -4.56 13.86 8.52
C GLU A 172 -5.44 14.73 7.62
N ARG A 173 -6.21 14.07 6.74
CA ARG A 173 -7.13 14.74 5.84
C ARG A 173 -8.52 14.83 6.45
N SER A 174 -9.17 15.99 6.26
CA SER A 174 -10.57 16.19 6.68
C SER A 174 -11.56 15.67 5.65
N ASP A 175 -11.13 15.55 4.40
CA ASP A 175 -11.88 15.03 3.27
C ASP A 175 -11.55 13.56 3.00
N TYR A 176 -12.57 12.78 2.66
CA TYR A 176 -12.44 11.38 2.29
C TYR A 176 -13.41 11.04 1.17
N TYR A 177 -13.05 10.03 0.39
CA TYR A 177 -13.95 9.44 -0.59
C TYR A 177 -15.02 8.63 0.13
N SER A 178 -16.28 9.04 -0.01
CA SER A 178 -17.46 8.35 0.52
C SER A 178 -18.11 7.55 -0.60
N ILE A 179 -18.36 6.26 -0.37
CA ILE A 179 -19.10 5.41 -1.31
C ILE A 179 -20.59 5.77 -1.26
N LEU A 180 -21.09 6.15 -0.08
CA LEU A 180 -22.47 6.61 0.08
C LEU A 180 -22.73 7.96 -0.63
N GLY A 181 -21.73 8.83 -0.65
CA GLY A 181 -21.81 10.16 -1.26
C GLY A 181 -22.95 11.00 -0.67
N ARG A 182 -23.69 11.69 -1.55
CA ARG A 182 -24.86 12.51 -1.17
C ARG A 182 -26.19 11.77 -1.32
N LYS A 183 -26.16 10.46 -1.60
CA LYS A 183 -27.37 9.68 -1.88
C LYS A 183 -28.17 9.48 -0.60
N ALA A 184 -29.49 9.64 -0.69
CA ALA A 184 -30.40 9.31 0.39
C ALA A 184 -30.64 7.79 0.45
N PHE A 185 -30.63 7.24 1.66
CA PHE A 185 -30.91 5.83 1.92
C PHE A 185 -31.99 5.74 3.00
N PRO A 186 -32.91 4.75 2.89
CA PRO A 186 -34.03 4.63 3.83
C PRO A 186 -33.58 4.23 5.23
N ASP A 187 -32.52 3.42 5.35
CA ASP A 187 -32.00 2.93 6.62
C ASP A 187 -30.49 2.62 6.56
N ASN A 188 -29.93 2.20 7.69
CA ASN A 188 -28.52 1.85 7.82
C ASN A 188 -28.16 0.52 7.13
N ASP A 189 -29.09 -0.44 7.01
CA ASP A 189 -28.81 -1.70 6.28
C ASP A 189 -28.63 -1.43 4.78
N SER A 190 -29.47 -0.56 4.20
CA SER A 190 -29.44 -0.15 2.80
C SER A 190 -28.16 0.60 2.45
N LYS A 191 -27.60 1.38 3.40
CA LYS A 191 -26.27 2.00 3.25
C LYS A 191 -25.18 0.95 3.18
N LEU A 192 -25.17 0.01 4.12
CA LEU A 192 -24.18 -1.07 4.14
C LEU A 192 -24.28 -1.95 2.89
N GLU A 193 -25.49 -2.28 2.45
CA GLU A 193 -25.73 -3.00 1.21
C GLU A 193 -25.14 -2.26 0.00
N HIS A 194 -25.31 -0.94 -0.07
CA HIS A 194 -24.74 -0.15 -1.15
C HIS A 194 -23.22 -0.20 -1.16
N ILE A 195 -22.58 -0.11 0.01
CA ILE A 195 -21.13 -0.25 0.14
C ILE A 195 -20.67 -1.64 -0.34
N GLN A 196 -21.37 -2.71 0.06
CA GLN A 196 -21.07 -4.07 -0.38
C GLN A 196 -21.14 -4.22 -1.90
N ARG A 197 -22.22 -3.74 -2.53
CA ARG A 197 -22.37 -3.83 -3.99
C ARG A 197 -21.24 -3.11 -4.73
N ASN A 198 -20.74 -1.99 -4.21
CA ASN A 198 -19.59 -1.29 -4.78
C ASN A 198 -18.29 -2.12 -4.64
N ILE A 199 -18.09 -2.75 -3.47
CA ILE A 199 -16.94 -3.65 -3.24
C ILE A 199 -17.01 -4.86 -4.17
N GLU A 200 -18.19 -5.49 -4.33
CA GLU A 200 -18.41 -6.62 -5.24
C GLU A 200 -18.13 -6.26 -6.69
N ALA A 201 -18.61 -5.10 -7.15
CA ALA A 201 -18.29 -4.60 -8.49
C ALA A 201 -16.78 -4.39 -8.69
N LEU A 202 -16.08 -3.88 -7.67
CA LEU A 202 -14.63 -3.70 -7.71
C LEU A 202 -13.86 -5.03 -7.69
N ILE A 203 -14.35 -6.03 -6.93
CA ILE A 203 -13.82 -7.40 -6.95
C ILE A 203 -13.89 -7.97 -8.38
N GLU A 204 -15.04 -7.83 -9.06
CA GLU A 204 -15.19 -8.32 -10.42
C GLU A 204 -14.29 -7.57 -11.42
N ARG A 205 -14.13 -6.25 -11.26
CA ARG A 205 -13.16 -5.47 -12.05
C ARG A 205 -11.73 -5.97 -11.85
N LEU A 206 -11.31 -6.20 -10.60
CA LEU A 206 -9.98 -6.72 -10.28
C LEU A 206 -9.76 -8.10 -10.90
N LYS A 207 -10.74 -9.01 -10.83
CA LYS A 207 -10.67 -10.33 -11.46
C LYS A 207 -10.49 -10.24 -12.97
N LYS A 208 -11.22 -9.34 -13.64
CA LYS A 208 -11.10 -9.13 -15.10
C LYS A 208 -9.77 -8.47 -15.49
N PHE A 209 -9.25 -7.57 -14.64
CA PHE A 209 -7.97 -6.92 -14.87
C PHE A 209 -6.80 -7.91 -14.72
N HIS A 210 -6.88 -8.80 -13.73
CA HIS A 210 -5.87 -9.82 -13.47
C HIS A 210 -5.63 -10.71 -14.70
N GLY A 211 -4.37 -10.77 -15.14
CA GLY A 211 -3.93 -11.58 -16.27
C GLY A 211 -3.52 -13.00 -15.87
N ASN A 212 -3.24 -13.82 -16.89
CA ASN A 212 -2.77 -15.20 -16.70
C ASN A 212 -1.30 -15.22 -16.31
N TYR A 213 -0.99 -15.24 -15.01
CA TYR A 213 0.37 -15.58 -14.59
C TYR A 213 0.53 -15.91 -13.09
N SER A 214 1.50 -16.80 -12.89
CA SER A 214 2.30 -17.07 -11.69
C SER A 214 1.79 -18.08 -10.65
N SER A 215 2.68 -19.03 -10.38
CA SER A 215 2.70 -19.93 -9.23
C SER A 215 3.00 -19.13 -7.95
N GLY A 216 2.01 -18.95 -7.08
CA GLY A 216 2.21 -18.32 -5.77
C GLY A 216 1.10 -17.37 -5.36
N ILE A 217 1.37 -16.59 -4.31
CA ILE A 217 0.52 -15.48 -3.84
C ILE A 217 1.12 -14.16 -4.33
N HIS A 218 0.41 -13.38 -5.17
CA HIS A 218 0.90 -12.09 -5.71
C HIS A 218 0.01 -10.91 -5.27
N TYR A 219 0.34 -9.69 -5.71
CA TYR A 219 -0.31 -8.46 -5.21
C TYR A 219 -1.82 -8.42 -5.45
N HIS A 220 -2.29 -8.71 -6.67
CA HIS A 220 -3.73 -8.72 -6.97
C HIS A 220 -4.53 -9.68 -6.09
N GLN A 221 -3.97 -10.83 -5.72
CA GLN A 221 -4.65 -11.76 -4.79
C GLN A 221 -4.72 -11.17 -3.37
N THR A 222 -3.77 -10.31 -3.00
CA THR A 222 -3.83 -9.57 -1.73
C THR A 222 -4.88 -8.47 -1.79
N LEU A 223 -4.98 -7.73 -2.91
CA LEU A 223 -6.08 -6.78 -3.14
C LEU A 223 -7.45 -7.47 -3.09
N PHE A 224 -7.56 -8.64 -3.74
CA PHE A 224 -8.77 -9.46 -3.71
C PHE A 224 -9.10 -9.89 -2.28
N SER A 225 -8.12 -10.39 -1.52
CA SER A 225 -8.31 -10.78 -0.13
C SER A 225 -8.79 -9.61 0.74
N VAL A 226 -8.21 -8.42 0.58
CA VAL A 226 -8.64 -7.21 1.29
C VAL A 226 -10.09 -6.87 0.98
N LEU A 227 -10.47 -6.80 -0.30
CA LEU A 227 -11.84 -6.48 -0.72
C LEU A 227 -12.83 -7.55 -0.26
N TYR A 228 -12.47 -8.83 -0.42
CA TYR A 228 -13.33 -9.94 -0.05
C TYR A 228 -13.57 -9.98 1.45
N ARG A 229 -12.51 -9.86 2.26
CA ARG A 229 -12.63 -9.78 3.73
C ARG A 229 -13.41 -8.55 4.18
N LEU A 230 -13.24 -7.40 3.52
CA LEU A 230 -14.04 -6.21 3.78
C LEU A 230 -15.53 -6.49 3.51
N ASN A 231 -15.85 -7.12 2.37
CA ASN A 231 -17.24 -7.47 2.03
C ASN A 231 -17.86 -8.46 3.02
N GLU A 232 -17.13 -9.52 3.39
CA GLU A 232 -17.58 -10.52 4.38
C GLU A 232 -17.87 -9.89 5.75
N ASN A 233 -16.99 -9.01 6.23
CA ASN A 233 -17.19 -8.34 7.51
C ASN A 233 -18.41 -7.41 7.46
N ILE A 234 -18.60 -6.66 6.37
CA ILE A 234 -19.81 -5.83 6.20
C ILE A 234 -21.06 -6.71 6.15
N GLN A 235 -20.99 -7.88 5.51
CA GLN A 235 -22.11 -8.83 5.45
C GLN A 235 -22.48 -9.33 6.84
N ALA A 236 -21.47 -9.73 7.61
CA ALA A 236 -21.64 -10.15 9.00
C ALA A 236 -22.23 -9.02 9.85
N ILE A 237 -21.75 -7.79 9.71
CA ILE A 237 -22.29 -6.61 10.40
C ILE A 237 -23.78 -6.42 10.08
N ARG A 238 -24.17 -6.50 8.80
CA ARG A 238 -25.58 -6.41 8.40
C ARG A 238 -26.45 -7.50 9.05
N LEU A 239 -25.98 -8.75 9.02
CA LEU A 239 -26.69 -9.88 9.65
C LEU A 239 -26.83 -9.68 11.15
N LEU A 240 -25.78 -9.21 11.83
CA LEU A 240 -25.80 -8.95 13.27
C LEU A 240 -26.76 -7.80 13.62
N ILE A 241 -26.74 -6.71 12.86
CA ILE A 241 -27.66 -5.58 13.02
C ILE A 241 -29.12 -6.04 12.85
N LYS A 242 -29.42 -6.83 11.80
CA LYS A 242 -30.77 -7.37 11.57
C LYS A 242 -31.28 -8.23 12.73
N ASN A 243 -30.39 -8.93 13.40
CA ASN A 243 -30.69 -9.77 14.56
C ASN A 243 -30.49 -9.05 15.90
N SER A 244 -30.34 -7.72 15.91
CA SER A 244 -30.13 -6.89 17.10
C SER A 244 -28.86 -7.19 17.92
N PHE A 245 -27.83 -7.78 17.30
CA PHE A 245 -26.51 -8.04 17.88
C PHE A 245 -25.53 -6.89 17.62
N TYR A 246 -25.87 -5.69 18.09
CA TYR A 246 -25.14 -4.46 17.73
C TYR A 246 -23.73 -4.34 18.32
N TYR A 247 -23.51 -4.83 19.54
CA TYR A 247 -22.18 -4.86 20.17
C TYR A 247 -21.22 -5.74 19.36
N GLN A 248 -21.69 -6.93 18.95
CA GLN A 248 -20.94 -7.85 18.11
C GLN A 248 -20.68 -7.26 16.72
N ALA A 249 -21.64 -6.54 16.15
CA ALA A 249 -21.44 -5.82 14.89
C ALA A 249 -20.34 -4.76 15.00
N THR A 250 -20.31 -4.03 16.12
CA THR A 250 -19.30 -2.98 16.37
C THR A 250 -17.91 -3.56 16.58
N ALA A 251 -17.78 -4.73 17.22
CA ALA A 251 -16.50 -5.40 17.36
C ALA A 251 -15.82 -5.70 15.99
N LEU A 252 -16.61 -5.97 14.94
CA LEU A 252 -16.09 -6.22 13.59
C LEU A 252 -15.50 -4.96 12.92
N LEU A 253 -15.85 -3.75 13.38
CA LEU A 253 -15.28 -2.51 12.85
C LEU A 253 -13.76 -2.47 13.04
N ARG A 254 -13.26 -2.97 14.18
CA ARG A 254 -11.83 -3.00 14.47
C ARG A 254 -11.08 -3.88 13.46
N SER A 255 -11.64 -5.05 13.13
CA SER A 255 -11.09 -5.94 12.11
C SER A 255 -11.07 -5.28 10.74
N ILE A 256 -12.15 -4.62 10.34
CA ILE A 256 -12.22 -3.84 9.07
C ILE A 256 -11.14 -2.75 9.04
N TYR A 257 -10.97 -2.03 10.15
CA TYR A 257 -10.00 -0.94 10.22
C TYR A 257 -8.55 -1.43 10.11
N GLU A 258 -8.18 -2.48 10.85
CA GLU A 258 -6.83 -3.05 10.82
C GLU A 258 -6.48 -3.63 9.44
N ILE A 259 -7.42 -4.31 8.76
CA ILE A 259 -7.27 -4.74 7.36
C ILE A 259 -6.93 -3.55 6.47
N SER A 260 -7.63 -2.43 6.66
CA SER A 260 -7.41 -1.22 5.86
C SER A 260 -6.05 -0.57 6.09
N LEU A 261 -5.43 -0.77 7.26
CA LEU A 261 -4.12 -0.24 7.61
C LEU A 261 -3.01 -1.09 6.97
N ASP A 262 -3.12 -2.41 7.05
CA ASP A 262 -2.19 -3.33 6.37
C ASP A 262 -2.25 -3.17 4.85
N PHE A 263 -3.46 -3.04 4.30
CA PHE A 263 -3.65 -2.71 2.89
C PHE A 263 -2.92 -1.43 2.50
N TYR A 264 -3.05 -0.37 3.30
CA TYR A 264 -2.51 0.94 2.92
C TYR A 264 -0.98 0.93 2.87
N VAL A 265 -0.33 0.32 3.86
CA VAL A 265 1.14 0.21 3.85
C VAL A 265 1.66 -0.72 2.75
N ASP A 266 0.95 -1.82 2.43
CA ASP A 266 1.27 -2.65 1.26
C ASP A 266 1.06 -1.85 -0.04
N TRP A 267 -0.04 -1.10 -0.16
CA TRP A 267 -0.37 -0.33 -1.34
C TRP A 267 0.66 0.76 -1.66
N LEU A 268 1.24 1.42 -0.64
CA LEU A 268 2.29 2.42 -0.83
C LEU A 268 3.56 1.87 -1.49
N ALA A 269 3.98 0.65 -1.10
CA ALA A 269 5.23 0.05 -1.56
C ALA A 269 5.10 -1.49 -1.67
N PRO A 270 4.29 -2.00 -2.62
CA PRO A 270 3.82 -3.39 -2.65
C PRO A 270 4.93 -4.42 -2.85
N GLU A 271 6.00 -4.04 -3.54
CA GLU A 271 7.15 -4.92 -3.77
C GLU A 271 8.13 -4.92 -2.60
N GLN A 272 8.10 -3.90 -1.73
CA GLN A 272 9.00 -3.76 -0.58
C GLN A 272 8.36 -4.22 0.72
N VAL A 273 7.11 -3.86 0.96
CA VAL A 273 6.40 -4.09 2.23
C VAL A 273 5.74 -5.47 2.28
N GLY A 274 5.29 -6.01 1.13
CA GLY A 274 4.58 -7.29 1.10
C GLY A 274 5.36 -8.47 1.71
N PHE A 275 6.68 -8.51 1.54
CA PHE A 275 7.56 -9.51 2.17
C PHE A 275 7.51 -9.42 3.71
N TRP A 276 7.54 -8.21 4.25
CA TRP A 276 7.56 -7.97 5.68
C TRP A 276 6.21 -8.27 6.33
N LEU A 277 5.10 -7.94 5.66
CA LEU A 277 3.75 -8.30 6.12
C LEU A 277 3.59 -9.83 6.22
N GLN A 278 4.09 -10.59 5.24
CA GLN A 278 4.07 -12.05 5.30
C GLN A 278 4.99 -12.61 6.39
N THR A 279 6.16 -12.00 6.58
CA THR A 279 7.07 -12.39 7.65
C THR A 279 6.40 -12.20 9.01
N HIS A 280 5.74 -11.06 9.23
CA HIS A 280 4.99 -10.78 10.44
C HIS A 280 3.82 -11.76 10.66
N SER A 281 3.14 -12.20 9.60
CA SER A 281 2.02 -13.15 9.72
C SER A 281 2.46 -14.58 10.09
N THR A 282 3.72 -14.94 9.82
CA THR A 282 4.18 -16.33 9.87
C THR A 282 5.24 -16.56 10.96
N VAL A 283 6.00 -15.52 11.29
CA VAL A 283 7.17 -15.60 12.15
C VAL A 283 6.99 -14.64 13.32
N HIS A 284 6.93 -15.19 14.53
CA HIS A 284 6.91 -14.41 15.76
C HIS A 284 8.31 -13.83 16.07
N ARG A 285 8.39 -12.83 16.96
CA ARG A 285 9.63 -12.07 17.23
C ARG A 285 10.86 -12.96 17.50
N LYS A 286 10.73 -14.00 18.33
CA LYS A 286 11.86 -14.92 18.61
C LYS A 286 12.32 -15.68 17.36
N GLY A 287 11.38 -16.16 16.54
CA GLY A 287 11.70 -16.80 15.26
C GLY A 287 12.39 -15.85 14.28
N PHE A 288 11.99 -14.59 14.27
CA PHE A 288 12.61 -13.57 13.42
C PHE A 288 14.06 -13.29 13.84
N GLU A 289 14.32 -13.15 15.15
CA GLU A 289 15.69 -12.99 15.67
C GLU A 289 16.58 -14.20 15.36
N ALA A 290 16.03 -15.42 15.46
CA ALA A 290 16.75 -16.63 15.07
C ALA A 290 17.08 -16.63 13.57
N ALA A 291 16.13 -16.25 12.71
CA ALA A 291 16.34 -16.14 11.27
C ALA A 291 17.40 -15.09 10.90
N LEU A 292 17.42 -13.93 11.57
CA LEU A 292 18.47 -12.92 11.39
C LEU A 292 19.85 -13.46 11.77
N THR A 293 19.93 -14.23 12.86
CA THR A 293 21.19 -14.87 13.30
C THR A 293 21.68 -15.89 12.27
N MET A 294 20.79 -16.72 11.72
CA MET A 294 21.12 -17.71 10.70
C MET A 294 21.47 -17.11 9.33
N ALA A 295 20.84 -15.98 8.97
CA ALA A 295 21.08 -15.30 7.71
C ALA A 295 22.34 -14.41 7.69
N SER A 296 22.99 -14.25 8.84
CA SER A 296 24.23 -13.51 8.99
C SER A 296 25.34 -14.11 8.11
N ARG A 297 25.87 -13.32 7.17
CA ARG A 297 26.86 -13.77 6.18
C ARG A 297 28.32 -13.58 6.61
N SER A 298 28.56 -13.02 7.79
CA SER A 298 29.89 -12.58 8.22
C SER A 298 30.13 -12.94 9.68
N ASP A 299 31.38 -13.21 10.06
CA ASP A 299 31.79 -13.41 11.45
C ASP A 299 31.96 -12.09 12.21
N ASN A 300 31.92 -10.95 11.52
CA ASN A 300 32.01 -9.63 12.14
C ASN A 300 30.70 -9.23 12.83
N ALA A 301 30.69 -9.33 14.17
CA ALA A 301 29.54 -9.01 15.01
C ALA A 301 29.04 -7.56 14.87
N LYS A 302 29.93 -6.57 14.66
CA LYS A 302 29.53 -5.16 14.50
C LYS A 302 28.77 -4.94 13.20
N ARG A 303 29.29 -5.50 12.09
CA ARG A 303 28.63 -5.47 10.78
C ARG A 303 27.25 -6.13 10.83
N ASN A 304 27.16 -7.30 11.46
CA ASN A 304 25.90 -8.03 11.60
C ASN A 304 24.88 -7.27 12.43
N LYS A 305 25.33 -6.57 13.48
CA LYS A 305 24.46 -5.72 14.31
C LYS A 305 23.82 -4.61 13.48
N VAL A 306 24.60 -3.87 12.69
CA VAL A 306 24.08 -2.78 11.82
C VAL A 306 23.06 -3.31 10.80
N TRP A 307 23.38 -4.44 10.17
CA TRP A 307 22.47 -5.09 9.22
C TRP A 307 21.18 -5.56 9.89
N ALA A 308 21.28 -6.21 11.06
CA ALA A 308 20.13 -6.71 11.80
C ALA A 308 19.22 -5.57 12.30
N GLU A 309 19.78 -4.46 12.78
CA GLU A 309 19.01 -3.27 13.18
C GLU A 309 18.24 -2.69 11.98
N SER A 310 18.86 -2.65 10.80
CA SER A 310 18.22 -2.18 9.57
C SER A 310 17.06 -3.10 9.12
N MET A 311 17.24 -4.42 9.26
CA MET A 311 16.19 -5.41 8.98
C MET A 311 15.03 -5.34 9.99
N ARG A 312 15.34 -5.12 11.28
CA ARG A 312 14.34 -5.07 12.36
C ARG A 312 13.36 -3.89 12.22
N TYR A 313 13.82 -2.75 11.68
CA TYR A 313 12.99 -1.55 11.60
C TYR A 313 11.63 -1.80 10.95
N CYS A 314 11.60 -2.39 9.74
CA CYS A 314 10.35 -2.60 9.02
C CYS A 314 9.46 -3.64 9.71
N TYR A 315 10.05 -4.73 10.24
CA TYR A 315 9.32 -5.72 11.03
C TYR A 315 8.63 -5.09 12.24
N ASP A 316 9.37 -4.29 13.02
CA ASP A 316 8.86 -3.64 14.23
C ASP A 316 7.80 -2.59 13.90
N PHE A 317 8.03 -1.81 12.84
CA PHE A 317 7.06 -0.84 12.36
C PHE A 317 5.70 -1.47 12.04
N LEU A 318 5.68 -2.55 11.25
CA LEU A 318 4.45 -3.20 10.79
C LEU A 318 3.72 -3.96 11.90
N SER A 319 4.44 -4.38 12.94
CA SER A 319 3.85 -5.07 14.10
C SER A 319 2.94 -4.16 14.94
N ASN A 320 3.02 -2.84 14.78
CA ASN A 320 2.30 -1.89 15.59
C ASN A 320 1.20 -1.17 14.79
N VAL A 321 -0.06 -1.34 15.20
CA VAL A 321 -1.23 -0.73 14.55
C VAL A 321 -1.17 0.81 14.60
N SER A 322 -0.71 1.38 15.72
CA SER A 322 -0.52 2.82 15.90
C SER A 322 0.41 3.42 14.83
N ASN A 323 1.49 2.71 14.53
CA ASN A 323 2.48 3.15 13.53
C ASN A 323 1.87 3.17 12.12
N LYS A 324 1.11 2.13 11.76
CA LYS A 324 0.39 2.07 10.48
C LYS A 324 -0.69 3.16 10.39
N ALA A 325 -1.39 3.42 11.50
CA ALA A 325 -2.38 4.49 11.57
C ALA A 325 -1.77 5.88 11.35
N GLN A 326 -0.55 6.13 11.84
CA GLN A 326 0.17 7.39 11.59
C GLN A 326 0.45 7.63 10.10
N MET A 327 0.63 6.56 9.30
CA MET A 327 0.78 6.71 7.85
C MET A 327 -0.54 6.88 7.12
N SER A 328 -1.64 6.35 7.66
CA SER A 328 -2.95 6.35 7.03
C SER A 328 -3.44 7.78 6.76
N PRO A 329 -4.09 8.05 5.61
CA PRO A 329 -4.69 9.36 5.33
C PRO A 329 -5.81 9.74 6.30
N LEU A 330 -6.45 8.74 6.92
CA LEU A 330 -7.44 8.93 7.99
C LEU A 330 -6.78 9.36 9.32
N GLY A 331 -5.46 9.23 9.42
CA GLY A 331 -4.67 9.76 10.52
C GLY A 331 -4.87 9.09 11.87
N ARG A 332 -4.25 9.72 12.87
CA ARG A 332 -4.24 9.23 14.24
C ARG A 332 -5.57 9.50 14.94
N SER A 333 -6.26 10.59 14.63
CA SER A 333 -7.52 10.91 15.31
C SER A 333 -8.60 9.89 14.97
N PHE A 334 -8.64 9.42 13.72
CA PHE A 334 -9.55 8.35 13.32
C PHE A 334 -9.19 7.00 13.97
N TYR A 335 -7.90 6.70 14.14
CA TYR A 335 -7.47 5.53 14.93
C TYR A 335 -8.03 5.60 16.35
N ASP A 336 -7.83 6.72 17.04
CA ASP A 336 -8.30 6.88 18.42
C ASP A 336 -9.83 6.80 18.48
N THR A 337 -10.54 7.36 17.48
CA THR A 337 -12.00 7.25 17.35
C THR A 337 -12.46 5.79 17.23
N VAL A 338 -11.90 5.02 16.30
CA VAL A 338 -12.28 3.61 16.10
C VAL A 338 -11.91 2.78 17.33
N TYR A 339 -10.74 2.99 17.89
CA TYR A 339 -10.28 2.21 19.03
C TYR A 339 -11.08 2.51 20.29
N THR A 340 -11.39 3.78 20.60
CA THR A 340 -12.28 4.12 21.72
C THR A 340 -13.67 3.54 21.51
N PHE A 341 -14.29 3.79 20.35
CA PHE A 341 -15.65 3.31 20.04
C PHE A 341 -15.77 1.77 20.10
N THR A 342 -14.73 1.05 19.68
CA THR A 342 -14.73 -0.42 19.74
C THR A 342 -14.30 -0.97 21.10
N SER A 343 -13.50 -0.24 21.88
CA SER A 343 -13.06 -0.69 23.21
C SER A 343 -14.21 -0.74 24.21
N GLU A 344 -15.15 0.21 24.11
CA GLU A 344 -16.39 0.23 24.90
C GLU A 344 -17.22 -1.05 24.77
N VAL A 345 -17.06 -1.81 23.68
CA VAL A 345 -17.85 -3.02 23.41
C VAL A 345 -17.05 -4.32 23.44
N ILE A 346 -15.72 -4.25 23.24
CA ILE A 346 -14.84 -5.43 23.18
C ILE A 346 -14.40 -5.86 24.58
N HIS A 347 -14.24 -4.92 25.52
CA HIS A 347 -13.80 -5.24 26.88
C HIS A 347 -15.01 -5.47 27.79
N GLN A 348 -14.97 -6.56 28.56
CA GLN A 348 -15.88 -6.72 29.70
C GLN A 348 -15.40 -5.80 30.82
N ASP A 349 -15.92 -4.58 30.84
CA ASP A 349 -15.67 -3.60 31.90
C ASP A 349 -16.95 -3.38 32.75
N PHE A 350 -16.85 -2.45 33.71
CA PHE A 350 -17.98 -2.12 34.58
C PHE A 350 -19.12 -1.44 33.81
N ASN A 351 -18.85 -0.66 32.75
CA ASN A 351 -19.91 -0.06 31.92
C ASN A 351 -20.74 -1.15 31.23
N MET A 352 -20.08 -2.15 30.63
CA MET A 352 -20.78 -3.29 30.03
C MET A 352 -21.52 -4.12 31.08
N THR A 353 -20.99 -4.20 32.31
CA THR A 353 -21.67 -4.88 33.43
C THR A 353 -22.95 -4.14 33.84
N GLU A 354 -22.93 -2.80 33.94
CA GLU A 354 -24.11 -1.98 34.22
C GLU A 354 -25.17 -2.14 33.12
N ILE A 355 -24.76 -2.10 31.85
CA ILE A 355 -25.64 -2.31 30.70
C ILE A 355 -26.36 -3.66 30.78
N TYR A 356 -25.62 -4.73 31.09
CA TYR A 356 -26.22 -6.06 31.22
C TYR A 356 -27.04 -6.24 32.49
N ALA A 357 -26.72 -5.53 33.57
CA ALA A 357 -27.55 -5.50 34.78
C ALA A 357 -28.92 -4.89 34.48
N ILE A 358 -28.96 -3.76 33.77
CA ILE A 358 -30.23 -3.15 33.31
C ILE A 358 -31.00 -4.13 32.43
N ARG A 359 -30.32 -4.83 31.50
CA ARG A 359 -30.96 -5.83 30.63
C ARG A 359 -31.46 -7.07 31.38
N MET A 360 -30.84 -7.42 32.50
CA MET A 360 -31.33 -8.49 33.38
C MET A 360 -32.64 -8.08 34.04
N GLU A 361 -32.79 -6.80 34.40
CA GLU A 361 -33.99 -6.23 35.02
C GLU A 361 -35.10 -5.92 34.01
N ASP A 362 -34.74 -5.51 32.78
CA ASP A 362 -35.62 -5.27 31.64
C ASP A 362 -35.07 -5.96 30.37
N PRO A 363 -35.54 -7.18 30.05
CA PRO A 363 -35.07 -7.95 28.89
C PRO A 363 -35.29 -7.27 27.53
N GLU A 364 -36.26 -6.35 27.44
CA GLU A 364 -36.58 -5.59 26.24
C GLU A 364 -35.74 -4.31 26.11
N HIS A 365 -35.00 -3.94 27.16
CA HIS A 365 -34.11 -2.79 27.15
C HIS A 365 -33.03 -2.95 26.07
N ARG A 366 -33.07 -2.05 25.09
CA ARG A 366 -32.01 -1.91 24.08
C ARG A 366 -31.04 -0.83 24.53
N SER A 367 -29.94 -1.25 25.14
CA SER A 367 -28.85 -0.38 25.57
C SER A 367 -28.04 0.23 24.42
N PHE A 368 -28.23 -0.25 23.19
CA PHE A 368 -27.44 0.18 22.03
C PHE A 368 -28.17 1.28 21.23
N ASP A 369 -27.58 2.49 21.22
CA ASP A 369 -28.15 3.70 20.61
C ASP A 369 -28.15 3.64 19.06
N ALA A 370 -29.23 4.11 18.43
CA ALA A 370 -29.32 4.34 16.98
C ALA A 370 -28.18 5.25 16.45
N LYS A 371 -27.66 6.16 17.29
CA LYS A 371 -26.46 6.95 16.98
C LYS A 371 -25.22 6.08 16.80
N ALA A 372 -25.05 5.04 17.61
CA ALA A 372 -23.90 4.13 17.52
C ALA A 372 -23.90 3.35 16.20
N ILE A 373 -25.06 2.90 15.71
CA ILE A 373 -25.18 2.27 14.38
C ILE A 373 -24.82 3.27 13.28
N THR A 374 -25.25 4.53 13.42
CA THR A 374 -24.92 5.58 12.45
C THR A 374 -23.42 5.87 12.43
N THR A 375 -22.77 5.90 13.60
CA THR A 375 -21.30 6.02 13.72
C THR A 375 -20.59 4.83 13.08
N LEU A 376 -21.04 3.60 13.34
CA LEU A 376 -20.51 2.38 12.73
C LEU A 376 -20.55 2.46 11.20
N VAL A 377 -21.71 2.80 10.62
CA VAL A 377 -21.88 2.94 9.17
C VAL A 377 -20.96 4.02 8.60
N ARG A 378 -20.83 5.17 9.28
CA ARG A 378 -19.92 6.25 8.86
C ARG A 378 -18.46 5.79 8.85
N CYS A 379 -18.00 5.11 9.90
CA CYS A 379 -16.64 4.58 9.95
C CYS A 379 -16.40 3.54 8.85
N ILE A 380 -17.37 2.65 8.60
CA ILE A 380 -17.29 1.67 7.50
C ILE A 380 -17.20 2.37 6.15
N ASP A 381 -18.00 3.40 5.90
CA ASP A 381 -17.96 4.17 4.64
C ASP A 381 -16.59 4.85 4.44
N MET A 382 -16.05 5.50 5.47
CA MET A 382 -14.71 6.11 5.43
C MET A 382 -13.63 5.08 5.11
N ILE A 383 -13.66 3.92 5.78
CA ILE A 383 -12.66 2.86 5.59
C ILE A 383 -12.81 2.21 4.21
N ALA A 384 -14.03 1.85 3.83
CA ALA A 384 -14.31 1.21 2.55
C ALA A 384 -14.00 2.14 1.39
N GLY A 385 -14.36 3.42 1.50
CA GLY A 385 -14.03 4.43 0.49
C GLY A 385 -12.52 4.63 0.33
N LYS A 386 -11.77 4.69 1.44
CA LYS A 386 -10.29 4.73 1.41
C LYS A 386 -9.68 3.56 0.63
N VAL A 387 -10.17 2.35 0.87
CA VAL A 387 -9.68 1.11 0.24
C VAL A 387 -10.10 1.05 -1.23
N CYS A 388 -11.39 1.27 -1.51
CA CYS A 388 -11.95 1.15 -2.86
C CYS A 388 -11.36 2.18 -3.82
N LEU A 389 -11.20 3.43 -3.40
CA LEU A 389 -10.60 4.48 -4.23
C LEU A 389 -9.18 4.10 -4.67
N ARG A 390 -8.35 3.67 -3.71
CA ARG A 390 -6.95 3.32 -3.97
C ARG A 390 -6.79 2.09 -4.85
N ILE A 391 -7.65 1.09 -4.67
CA ILE A 391 -7.66 -0.09 -5.55
C ILE A 391 -8.19 0.29 -6.93
N GLN A 392 -9.23 1.12 -7.02
CA GLN A 392 -9.77 1.58 -8.29
C GLN A 392 -8.74 2.35 -9.12
N HIS A 393 -7.92 3.19 -8.48
CA HIS A 393 -6.84 3.93 -9.16
C HIS A 393 -5.60 3.06 -9.44
N ASP A 394 -5.46 1.90 -8.78
CA ASP A 394 -4.34 0.96 -8.95
C ASP A 394 -4.61 -0.14 -9.99
N ILE A 395 -5.88 -0.41 -10.30
CA ILE A 395 -6.27 -1.35 -11.35
C ILE A 395 -6.68 -0.60 -12.61
N GLY A 396 -6.19 -1.08 -13.75
CA GLY A 396 -6.48 -0.48 -15.04
C GLY A 396 -7.84 -0.86 -15.63
N THR A 397 -8.03 -0.48 -16.88
CA THR A 397 -9.17 -0.92 -17.70
C THR A 397 -9.05 -2.41 -17.97
N PRO A 398 -10.07 -3.23 -17.67
CA PRO A 398 -10.08 -4.63 -18.07
C PRO A 398 -9.97 -4.73 -19.59
N VAL A 399 -9.18 -5.68 -20.08
CA VAL A 399 -9.22 -6.01 -21.51
C VAL A 399 -10.49 -6.80 -21.74
N ASP A 400 -11.43 -6.24 -22.49
CA ASP A 400 -12.53 -7.02 -23.04
C ASP A 400 -11.90 -8.17 -23.82
N ALA A 401 -12.24 -9.40 -23.45
CA ALA A 401 -11.76 -10.58 -24.15
C ALA A 401 -12.20 -10.44 -25.62
N VAL A 402 -11.22 -10.25 -26.51
CA VAL A 402 -11.43 -10.33 -27.96
C VAL A 402 -11.85 -11.74 -28.33
#